data_AF-A0A6N8VBF4-F1
#
_entry.id   AF-A0A6N8VBF4-F1
#
_cell.length_a   1.000
_cell.length_b   1.000
_cell.length_c   1.000
_cell.angle_alpha   90.00
_cell.angle_beta   90.00
_cell.angle_gamma   90.00
#
_symmetry.space_group_name_H-M   'P 1'
#
loop_
_entity.id
_entity.type
_entity.pdbx_description
1 polymer ?
#
loop_
_entity_poly.entity_id
_entity_poly.type
_entity_poly.pdbx_seq_one_letter_code
_entity_poly.pdbx_strand_id
1 'polypeptide(L)'
;MQALLDHEGDGAAYRIALIVTDRPCVAEERARAMGRAVCRIDFDDDAAGGELLLLLARHRTEGILLAGFLKLLPAAVCRAYRDRILNIHPALLPAFGGQGMYGHHVHDAVLRSGATLSGPTIHFVNERYDEGRILAQWPVPVRTGDSADTLAARVLEVEHTLYPAAADALARAVLDGWPSGGEAPSFAWCADGGAGRGATLREAIVAGFGGGCGAA
;
A
#
# COMPACT_ATOMS: atom_id res chain seq x y z
N MET A 1 -1.51 -6.38 3.20
CA MET A 1 -2.37 -7.11 2.25
C MET A 1 -3.57 -7.76 2.93
N GLN A 2 -3.39 -8.66 3.93
CA GLN A 2 -4.52 -9.36 4.53
C GLN A 2 -5.58 -8.40 5.09
N ALA A 3 -5.17 -7.37 5.83
CA ALA A 3 -6.07 -6.31 6.30
C ALA A 3 -6.89 -5.63 5.19
N LEU A 4 -6.34 -5.48 3.97
CA LEU A 4 -7.09 -4.92 2.83
C LEU A 4 -8.16 -5.89 2.32
N LEU A 5 -7.87 -7.19 2.33
CA LEU A 5 -8.81 -8.23 1.91
C LEU A 5 -9.92 -8.45 2.95
N ASP A 6 -9.59 -8.38 4.23
CA ASP A 6 -10.55 -8.50 5.32
C ASP A 6 -11.51 -7.30 5.30
N HIS A 7 -10.97 -6.08 5.17
CA HIS A 7 -11.76 -4.85 5.06
C HIS A 7 -12.68 -4.84 3.83
N GLU A 8 -12.24 -5.43 2.71
CA GLU A 8 -13.11 -5.65 1.54
C GLU A 8 -14.33 -6.52 1.89
N GLY A 9 -14.13 -7.58 2.68
CA GLY A 9 -15.21 -8.45 3.16
C GLY A 9 -16.21 -7.73 4.07
N ASP A 10 -15.75 -6.71 4.79
CA ASP A 10 -16.53 -5.91 5.74
C ASP A 10 -17.23 -4.70 5.12
N GLY A 11 -17.15 -4.54 3.78
CA GLY A 11 -17.91 -3.53 3.03
C GLY A 11 -17.10 -2.30 2.62
N ALA A 12 -15.83 -2.49 2.27
CA ALA A 12 -14.99 -1.44 1.66
C ALA A 12 -15.64 -0.78 0.43
N ALA A 13 -15.20 0.44 0.14
CA ALA A 13 -15.52 1.17 -1.09
C ALA A 13 -14.73 0.67 -2.32
N TYR A 14 -13.84 -0.30 -2.14
CA TYR A 14 -13.07 -0.94 -3.20
C TYR A 14 -13.34 -2.45 -3.27
N ARG A 15 -12.90 -3.06 -4.37
CA ARG A 15 -12.87 -4.51 -4.59
C ARG A 15 -11.51 -4.91 -5.16
N ILE A 16 -10.87 -5.92 -4.59
CA ILE A 16 -9.59 -6.43 -5.09
C ILE A 16 -9.84 -7.36 -6.28
N ALA A 17 -9.51 -6.87 -7.49
CA ALA A 17 -9.73 -7.56 -8.76
C ALA A 17 -8.56 -8.44 -9.20
N LEU A 18 -7.35 -8.14 -8.71
CA LEU A 18 -6.11 -8.81 -9.08
C LEU A 18 -5.05 -8.65 -7.97
N ILE A 19 -4.30 -9.71 -7.72
CA ILE A 19 -3.08 -9.67 -6.91
C ILE A 19 -1.89 -9.96 -7.82
N VAL A 20 -0.93 -9.05 -7.85
CA VAL A 20 0.31 -9.16 -8.63
C VAL A 20 1.48 -9.36 -7.67
N THR A 21 2.34 -10.34 -7.96
CA THR A 21 3.56 -10.61 -7.18
C THR A 21 4.81 -10.54 -8.02
N ASP A 22 5.95 -10.17 -7.42
CA ASP A 22 7.27 -10.20 -8.09
C ASP A 22 8.04 -11.51 -7.85
N ARG A 23 7.57 -12.33 -6.90
CA ARG A 23 8.18 -13.58 -6.48
C ARG A 23 7.15 -14.48 -5.79
N PRO A 24 7.39 -15.79 -5.66
CA PRO A 24 6.59 -16.64 -4.79
C PRO A 24 6.57 -16.09 -3.36
N CYS A 25 5.38 -15.85 -2.83
CA CYS A 25 5.20 -15.30 -1.50
C CYS A 25 3.87 -15.75 -0.86
N VAL A 26 3.78 -15.57 0.45
CA VAL A 26 2.58 -15.86 1.27
C VAL A 26 1.34 -15.11 0.76
N ALA A 27 1.53 -13.96 0.10
CA ALA A 27 0.44 -13.21 -0.50
C ALA A 27 -0.33 -14.03 -1.54
N GLU A 28 0.33 -14.91 -2.30
CA GLU A 28 -0.35 -15.74 -3.29
C GLU A 28 -1.24 -16.82 -2.66
N GLU A 29 -0.79 -17.41 -1.56
CA GLU A 29 -1.56 -18.42 -0.84
C GLU A 29 -2.80 -17.79 -0.21
N ARG A 30 -2.62 -16.65 0.48
CA ARG A 30 -3.73 -15.86 1.06
C ARG A 30 -4.74 -15.42 0.00
N ALA A 31 -4.26 -14.94 -1.14
CA ALA A 31 -5.09 -14.56 -2.27
C ALA A 31 -5.95 -15.72 -2.79
N ARG A 32 -5.32 -16.87 -3.05
CA ARG A 32 -6.01 -18.07 -3.57
C ARG A 32 -7.02 -18.62 -2.57
N ALA A 33 -6.70 -18.60 -1.27
CA ALA A 33 -7.62 -19.02 -0.22
C ALA A 33 -8.91 -18.16 -0.20
N MET A 34 -8.83 -16.91 -0.65
CA MET A 34 -9.98 -16.00 -0.78
C MET A 34 -10.54 -15.93 -2.22
N GLY A 35 -10.17 -16.87 -3.09
CA GLY A 35 -10.67 -16.96 -4.47
C GLY A 35 -10.22 -15.82 -5.38
N ARG A 36 -9.10 -15.16 -5.09
CA ARG A 36 -8.59 -14.02 -5.87
C ARG A 36 -7.66 -14.47 -6.98
N ALA A 37 -7.71 -13.74 -8.10
CA ALA A 37 -6.79 -13.92 -9.21
C ALA A 37 -5.38 -13.49 -8.78
N VAL A 38 -4.39 -14.33 -9.08
CA VAL A 38 -2.98 -14.09 -8.80
C VAL A 38 -2.20 -14.17 -10.10
N CYS A 39 -1.40 -13.15 -10.39
CA CYS A 39 -0.44 -13.13 -11.48
C CYS A 39 0.94 -12.80 -10.94
N ARG A 40 1.98 -13.40 -11.51
CA ARG A 40 3.37 -13.08 -11.16
C ARG A 40 4.03 -12.40 -12.34
N ILE A 41 4.74 -11.29 -12.10
CA ILE A 41 5.51 -10.54 -13.10
C ILE A 41 6.95 -10.52 -12.63
N ASP A 42 7.89 -10.76 -13.56
CA ASP A 42 9.30 -10.50 -13.29
C ASP A 42 9.59 -9.01 -13.51
N PHE A 43 9.72 -8.25 -12.42
CA PHE A 43 10.01 -6.82 -12.48
C PHE A 43 11.49 -6.49 -12.77
N ASP A 44 12.35 -7.50 -12.95
CA ASP A 44 13.71 -7.29 -13.45
C ASP A 44 13.77 -7.31 -15.00
N ASP A 45 12.66 -7.66 -15.67
CA ASP A 45 12.49 -7.56 -17.12
C ASP A 45 12.02 -6.16 -17.54
N ASP A 46 12.63 -5.60 -18.58
CA ASP A 46 12.23 -4.32 -19.19
C ASP A 46 10.76 -4.34 -19.67
N ALA A 47 10.22 -5.52 -20.00
CA ALA A 47 8.84 -5.70 -20.42
C ALA A 47 7.81 -5.60 -19.27
N ALA A 48 8.24 -5.65 -18.00
CA ALA A 48 7.36 -5.72 -16.83
C ALA A 48 6.31 -4.60 -16.77
N GLY A 49 6.70 -3.38 -17.18
CA GLY A 49 5.77 -2.24 -17.22
C GLY A 49 4.62 -2.44 -18.20
N GLY A 50 4.91 -2.96 -19.40
CA GLY A 50 3.90 -3.25 -20.42
C GLY A 50 3.00 -4.42 -20.01
N GLU A 51 3.60 -5.48 -19.45
CA GLU A 51 2.85 -6.63 -18.94
C GLU A 51 1.88 -6.23 -17.82
N LEU A 52 2.35 -5.44 -16.86
CA LEU A 52 1.51 -4.96 -15.76
C LEU A 52 0.35 -4.11 -16.28
N LEU A 53 0.60 -3.18 -17.21
CA LEU A 53 -0.46 -2.37 -17.81
C LEU A 53 -1.54 -3.22 -18.52
N LEU A 54 -1.13 -4.26 -19.25
CA LEU A 54 -2.06 -5.17 -19.92
C LEU A 54 -2.92 -5.95 -18.92
N LEU A 55 -2.31 -6.46 -17.83
CA LEU A 55 -3.06 -7.14 -16.77
C LEU A 55 -4.05 -6.21 -16.08
N LEU A 56 -3.62 -5.01 -15.71
CA LEU A 56 -4.48 -4.01 -15.07
C LEU A 56 -5.67 -3.65 -15.96
N ALA A 57 -5.44 -3.43 -17.26
CA ALA A 57 -6.50 -3.16 -18.23
C ALA A 57 -7.49 -4.34 -18.36
N ARG A 58 -6.99 -5.57 -18.43
CA ARG A 58 -7.82 -6.79 -18.52
C ARG A 58 -8.73 -6.95 -17.30
N HIS A 59 -8.25 -6.59 -16.12
CA HIS A 59 -9.00 -6.67 -14.86
C HIS A 59 -9.86 -5.43 -14.60
N ARG A 60 -9.81 -4.43 -15.49
CA ARG A 60 -10.46 -3.11 -15.34
C ARG A 60 -10.07 -2.45 -14.02
N THR A 61 -8.78 -2.50 -13.70
CA THR A 61 -8.23 -1.87 -12.51
C THR A 61 -8.27 -0.35 -12.65
N GLU A 62 -8.67 0.32 -11.59
CA GLU A 62 -8.85 1.76 -11.52
C GLU A 62 -7.92 2.41 -10.48
N GLY A 63 -7.40 1.62 -9.52
CA GLY A 63 -6.40 2.01 -8.52
C GLY A 63 -5.43 0.87 -8.18
N ILE A 64 -4.26 1.20 -7.64
CA ILE A 64 -3.22 0.24 -7.27
C ILE A 64 -2.81 0.45 -5.81
N LEU A 65 -2.75 -0.63 -5.05
CA LEU A 65 -2.26 -0.65 -3.67
C LEU A 65 -0.95 -1.45 -3.59
N LEU A 66 0.16 -0.79 -3.27
CA LEU A 66 1.44 -1.44 -3.00
C LEU A 66 1.48 -1.90 -1.54
N ALA A 67 1.46 -3.22 -1.33
CA ALA A 67 1.48 -3.81 0.01
C ALA A 67 2.68 -4.75 0.14
N GLY A 68 3.84 -4.17 0.49
CA GLY A 68 5.08 -4.95 0.62
C GLY A 68 5.80 -5.23 -0.68
N PHE A 69 5.68 -4.32 -1.65
CA PHE A 69 6.43 -4.36 -2.90
C PHE A 69 7.71 -3.52 -2.73
N LEU A 70 8.87 -4.12 -2.99
CA LEU A 70 10.17 -3.52 -2.62
C LEU A 70 10.93 -2.88 -3.79
N LYS A 71 10.41 -3.00 -5.01
CA LYS A 71 11.05 -2.47 -6.22
C LYS A 71 10.41 -1.15 -6.64
N LEU A 72 11.11 -0.35 -7.42
CA LEU A 72 10.54 0.84 -8.04
C LEU A 72 9.54 0.39 -9.10
N LEU A 73 8.34 0.94 -9.06
CA LEU A 73 7.32 0.62 -10.06
C LEU A 73 7.73 1.21 -11.43
N PRO A 74 7.55 0.49 -12.55
CA PRO A 74 7.91 1.01 -13.87
C PRO A 74 7.27 2.38 -14.15
N ALA A 75 8.05 3.33 -14.68
CA ALA A 75 7.60 4.71 -14.88
C ALA A 75 6.32 4.83 -15.73
N ALA A 76 6.15 3.95 -16.73
CA ALA A 76 4.95 3.90 -17.55
C ALA A 76 3.68 3.61 -16.72
N VAL A 77 3.79 2.77 -15.69
CA VAL A 77 2.69 2.43 -14.77
C VAL A 77 2.40 3.62 -13.85
N CYS A 78 3.44 4.24 -13.27
CA CYS A 78 3.30 5.44 -12.44
C CYS A 78 2.60 6.59 -13.19
N ARG A 79 2.89 6.75 -14.48
CA ARG A 79 2.24 7.77 -15.32
C ARG A 79 0.79 7.42 -15.65
N ALA A 80 0.51 6.16 -16.00
CA ALA A 80 -0.84 5.71 -16.34
C ALA A 80 -1.82 5.77 -15.16
N TYR A 81 -1.34 5.50 -13.95
CA TYR A 81 -2.11 5.52 -12.70
C TYR A 81 -1.71 6.68 -11.78
N ARG A 82 -1.28 7.81 -12.35
CA ARG A 82 -0.91 9.00 -11.58
C ARG A 82 -2.01 9.37 -10.59
N ASP A 83 -1.62 9.59 -9.33
CA ASP A 83 -2.50 9.89 -8.20
C ASP A 83 -3.54 8.80 -7.88
N ARG A 84 -3.32 7.57 -8.34
CA ARG A 84 -4.17 6.39 -8.08
C ARG A 84 -3.37 5.15 -7.67
N ILE A 85 -2.13 5.36 -7.21
CA ILE A 85 -1.28 4.32 -6.64
C ILE A 85 -0.95 4.74 -5.22
N LEU A 86 -1.31 3.93 -4.23
CA LEU A 86 -0.92 4.15 -2.83
C LEU A 86 0.14 3.14 -2.42
N ASN A 87 1.13 3.62 -1.69
CA ASN A 87 2.08 2.78 -0.97
C ASN A 87 2.00 3.08 0.53
N ILE A 88 2.37 2.08 1.33
CA ILE A 88 2.56 2.20 2.77
C ILE A 88 4.04 2.06 3.12
N HIS A 89 4.55 3.03 3.88
CA HIS A 89 5.92 3.05 4.37
C HIS A 89 5.94 3.03 5.91
N PRO A 90 6.72 2.15 6.58
CA PRO A 90 6.66 1.93 8.03
C PRO A 90 7.46 2.97 8.86
N ALA A 91 7.50 4.23 8.40
CA ALA A 91 8.03 5.37 9.13
C ALA A 91 7.29 6.67 8.74
N LEU A 92 7.45 7.71 9.56
CA LEU A 92 6.90 9.04 9.30
C LEU A 92 7.74 9.77 8.25
N LEU A 93 7.39 9.61 6.97
CA LEU A 93 8.03 10.31 5.86
C LEU A 93 7.98 11.84 6.04
N PRO A 94 8.99 12.59 5.57
CA PRO A 94 10.14 12.14 4.76
C PRO A 94 11.25 11.43 5.57
N ALA A 95 11.10 11.30 6.90
CA ALA A 95 12.10 10.61 7.71
C ALA A 95 12.11 9.10 7.41
N PHE A 96 13.31 8.55 7.33
CA PHE A 96 13.55 7.11 7.14
C PHE A 96 12.90 6.54 5.86
N GLY A 97 12.73 7.34 4.81
CA GLY A 97 12.30 6.89 3.49
C GLY A 97 13.45 6.73 2.49
N GLY A 98 13.15 6.22 1.32
CA GLY A 98 14.05 6.09 0.19
C GLY A 98 14.65 4.68 0.03
N GLN A 99 15.54 4.54 -0.96
CA GLN A 99 16.13 3.26 -1.30
C GLN A 99 16.86 2.63 -0.10
N GLY A 100 16.57 1.35 0.18
CA GLY A 100 17.17 0.61 1.29
C GLY A 100 16.38 0.69 2.60
N MET A 101 15.39 1.58 2.69
CA MET A 101 14.54 1.75 3.87
C MET A 101 13.29 0.87 3.75
N TYR A 102 13.44 -0.44 3.91
CA TYR A 102 12.33 -1.39 3.90
C TYR A 102 12.46 -2.42 5.03
N GLY A 103 11.33 -3.02 5.43
CA GLY A 103 11.29 -4.04 6.48
C GLY A 103 11.99 -3.57 7.77
N HIS A 104 12.78 -4.45 8.38
CA HIS A 104 13.47 -4.15 9.64
C HIS A 104 14.47 -3.00 9.53
N HIS A 105 15.03 -2.73 8.34
CA HIS A 105 16.00 -1.63 8.18
C HIS A 105 15.41 -0.27 8.58
N VAL A 106 14.11 -0.07 8.38
CA VAL A 106 13.40 1.15 8.77
C VAL A 106 13.38 1.28 10.29
N HIS A 107 12.90 0.25 10.98
CA HIS A 107 12.78 0.24 12.45
C HIS A 107 14.14 0.33 13.13
N ASP A 108 15.15 -0.37 12.60
CA ASP A 108 16.54 -0.27 13.06
C ASP A 108 17.07 1.16 12.91
N ALA A 109 16.79 1.84 11.79
CA ALA A 109 17.22 3.21 11.58
C ALA A 109 16.54 4.20 12.54
N VAL A 110 15.24 4.04 12.80
CA VAL A 110 14.48 4.82 13.78
C VAL A 110 15.06 4.66 15.19
N LEU A 111 15.34 3.42 15.61
CA LEU A 111 15.91 3.16 16.93
C LEU A 111 17.32 3.74 17.07
N ARG A 112 18.17 3.56 16.04
CA ARG A 112 19.53 4.13 16.03
C ARG A 112 19.54 5.65 16.04
N SER A 113 18.54 6.32 15.48
CA SER A 113 18.48 7.79 15.48
C SER A 113 18.07 8.37 16.84
N GLY A 114 17.57 7.54 17.77
CA GLY A 114 16.99 8.01 19.03
C GLY A 114 15.66 8.75 18.89
N ALA A 115 14.93 8.54 17.77
CA ALA A 115 13.62 9.15 17.58
C ALA A 115 12.63 8.60 18.62
N THR A 116 11.77 9.46 19.15
CA THR A 116 10.73 9.08 20.12
C THR A 116 9.40 8.70 19.46
N LEU A 117 9.26 8.97 18.15
CA LEU A 117 8.10 8.65 17.34
C LEU A 117 8.54 7.95 16.04
N SER A 118 7.75 6.97 15.66
CA SER A 118 7.72 6.32 14.34
C SER A 118 6.27 6.32 13.85
N GLY A 119 5.91 5.41 12.95
CA GLY A 119 4.53 5.16 12.52
C GLY A 119 4.42 5.04 11.01
N PRO A 120 3.27 4.60 10.48
CA PRO A 120 3.14 4.39 9.06
C PRO A 120 2.79 5.67 8.32
N THR A 121 3.23 5.75 7.06
CA THR A 121 2.83 6.76 6.09
C THR A 121 2.17 6.09 4.89
N ILE A 122 0.97 6.56 4.53
CA ILE A 122 0.35 6.27 3.25
C ILE A 122 0.63 7.45 2.31
N HIS A 123 1.19 7.18 1.15
CA HIS A 123 1.52 8.21 0.16
C HIS A 123 1.20 7.75 -1.25
N PHE A 124 1.00 8.72 -2.14
CA PHE A 124 0.90 8.44 -3.57
C PHE A 124 2.25 7.99 -4.12
N VAL A 125 2.28 7.03 -5.03
CA VAL A 125 3.53 6.57 -5.67
C VAL A 125 3.85 7.45 -6.88
N ASN A 126 5.13 7.75 -7.06
CA ASN A 126 5.66 8.39 -8.26
C ASN A 126 6.92 7.64 -8.74
N GLU A 127 7.71 8.24 -9.62
CA GLU A 127 8.94 7.64 -10.19
C GLU A 127 10.13 7.63 -9.20
N ARG A 128 9.91 8.00 -7.93
CA ARG A 128 10.94 8.14 -6.89
C ARG A 128 10.46 7.46 -5.60
N TYR A 129 11.36 6.75 -4.90
CA TYR A 129 11.00 6.06 -3.66
C TYR A 129 10.56 7.05 -2.58
N ASP A 130 9.37 6.83 -2.02
CA ASP A 130 8.86 7.53 -0.83
C ASP A 130 8.81 9.07 -0.89
N GLU A 131 8.91 9.63 -2.10
CA GLU A 131 8.90 11.09 -2.36
C GLU A 131 7.54 11.58 -2.90
N GLY A 132 6.54 10.72 -2.92
CA GLY A 132 5.20 11.12 -3.35
C GLY A 132 4.43 11.87 -2.27
N ARG A 133 3.34 12.53 -2.69
CA ARG A 133 2.50 13.31 -1.78
C ARG A 133 1.92 12.40 -0.70
N ILE A 134 2.09 12.80 0.55
CA ILE A 134 1.55 12.11 1.72
C ILE A 134 0.03 12.26 1.72
N LEU A 135 -0.67 11.13 1.88
CA LEU A 135 -2.12 11.08 2.04
C LEU A 135 -2.50 11.01 3.53
N ALA A 136 -1.83 10.16 4.29
CA ALA A 136 -2.10 9.97 5.71
C ALA A 136 -0.85 9.50 6.46
N GLN A 137 -0.75 9.87 7.73
CA GLN A 137 0.28 9.42 8.67
C GLN A 137 -0.31 9.23 10.04
N TRP A 138 0.28 8.34 10.84
CA TRP A 138 -0.13 8.19 12.23
C TRP A 138 1.09 7.97 13.14
N PRO A 139 1.26 8.77 14.22
CA PRO A 139 2.41 8.63 15.10
C PRO A 139 2.28 7.40 15.99
N VAL A 140 3.39 6.67 16.14
CA VAL A 140 3.55 5.51 17.02
C VAL A 140 4.71 5.78 17.97
N PRO A 141 4.53 5.68 19.30
CA PRO A 141 5.60 5.94 20.25
C PRO A 141 6.69 4.86 20.16
N VAL A 142 7.95 5.31 20.16
CA VAL A 142 9.13 4.47 20.38
C VAL A 142 9.37 4.40 21.88
N ARG A 143 9.34 3.19 22.44
CA ARG A 143 9.47 2.94 23.88
C ARG A 143 10.91 2.62 24.25
N THR A 144 11.30 2.97 25.47
CA THR A 144 12.58 2.57 26.02
C THR A 144 12.69 1.04 26.00
N GLY A 145 13.76 0.53 25.39
CA GLY A 145 14.02 -0.90 25.28
C GLY A 145 13.34 -1.60 24.09
N ASP A 146 12.72 -0.85 23.16
CA ASP A 146 12.21 -1.45 21.92
C ASP A 146 13.34 -2.11 21.11
N SER A 147 13.03 -3.26 20.51
CA SER A 147 13.77 -3.85 19.39
C SER A 147 13.09 -3.46 18.07
N ALA A 148 13.75 -3.74 16.95
CA ALA A 148 13.15 -3.56 15.63
C ALA A 148 11.83 -4.33 15.51
N ASP A 149 11.77 -5.55 16.03
CA ASP A 149 10.57 -6.40 15.99
C ASP A 149 9.42 -5.81 16.82
N THR A 150 9.69 -5.33 18.05
CA THR A 150 8.63 -4.78 18.91
C THR A 150 8.10 -3.45 18.40
N LEU A 151 8.96 -2.64 17.79
CA LEU A 151 8.54 -1.42 17.09
C LEU A 151 7.77 -1.75 15.80
N ALA A 152 8.26 -2.70 15.00
CA ALA A 152 7.61 -3.15 13.77
C ALA A 152 6.20 -3.66 14.04
N ALA A 153 6.01 -4.53 15.03
CA ALA A 153 4.69 -5.05 15.40
C ALA A 153 3.71 -3.92 15.76
N ARG A 154 4.16 -2.94 16.53
CA ARG A 154 3.33 -1.79 16.93
C ARG A 154 2.99 -0.87 15.75
N VAL A 155 3.92 -0.68 14.82
CA VAL A 155 3.67 0.08 13.59
C VAL A 155 2.68 -0.69 12.70
N LEU A 156 2.86 -2.00 12.55
CA LEU A 156 2.01 -2.88 11.74
C LEU A 156 0.54 -2.91 12.22
N GLU A 157 0.29 -2.88 13.53
CA GLU A 157 -1.07 -2.73 14.07
C GLU A 157 -1.77 -1.47 13.54
N VAL A 158 -1.04 -0.37 13.46
CA VAL A 158 -1.56 0.90 12.93
C VAL A 158 -1.70 0.83 11.40
N GLU A 159 -0.76 0.19 10.70
CA GLU A 159 -0.85 -0.06 9.25
C GLU A 159 -2.14 -0.78 8.86
N HIS A 160 -2.51 -1.82 9.63
CA HIS A 160 -3.71 -2.61 9.39
C HIS A 160 -5.01 -1.80 9.52
N THR A 161 -4.99 -0.66 10.20
CA THR A 161 -6.14 0.24 10.30
C THR A 161 -6.05 1.39 9.29
N LEU A 162 -4.87 2.01 9.18
CA LEU A 162 -4.67 3.21 8.38
C LEU A 162 -4.76 2.92 6.87
N TYR A 163 -4.22 1.78 6.43
CA TYR A 163 -4.12 1.51 5.00
C TYR A 163 -5.48 1.21 4.34
N PRO A 164 -6.34 0.34 4.91
CA PRO A 164 -7.68 0.13 4.35
C PRO A 164 -8.53 1.41 4.36
N ALA A 165 -8.42 2.24 5.39
CA ALA A 165 -9.11 3.53 5.45
C ALA A 165 -8.64 4.50 4.34
N ALA A 166 -7.34 4.53 4.05
CA ALA A 166 -6.78 5.33 2.96
C ALA A 166 -7.19 4.79 1.57
N ALA A 167 -7.27 3.46 1.40
CA ALA A 167 -7.78 2.83 0.19
C ALA A 167 -9.26 3.18 -0.04
N ASP A 168 -10.09 3.16 1.00
CA ASP A 168 -11.48 3.63 0.93
C ASP A 168 -11.60 5.10 0.50
N ALA A 169 -10.75 5.97 1.06
CA ALA A 169 -10.73 7.38 0.70
C ALA A 169 -10.39 7.58 -0.78
N LEU A 170 -9.37 6.89 -1.29
CA LEU A 170 -9.04 6.90 -2.72
C LEU A 170 -10.22 6.37 -3.55
N ALA A 171 -10.77 5.22 -3.19
CA ALA A 171 -11.85 4.58 -3.91
C ALA A 171 -13.07 5.49 -4.07
N ARG A 172 -13.51 6.12 -2.96
CA ARG A 172 -14.62 7.07 -2.96
C ARG A 172 -14.33 8.28 -3.83
N ALA A 173 -13.14 8.88 -3.71
CA ALA A 173 -12.77 10.01 -4.55
C ALA A 173 -12.84 9.67 -6.04
N VAL A 174 -12.31 8.51 -6.45
CA VAL A 174 -12.38 8.08 -7.86
C VAL A 174 -13.82 7.85 -8.32
N LEU A 175 -14.66 7.23 -7.48
CA LEU A 175 -16.08 7.06 -7.76
C LEU A 175 -16.84 8.39 -7.87
N ASP A 176 -16.43 9.40 -7.10
CA ASP A 176 -16.97 10.77 -7.12
C ASP A 176 -16.43 11.61 -8.30
N GLY A 177 -15.65 10.99 -9.20
CA GLY A 177 -15.18 11.61 -10.44
C GLY A 177 -13.76 12.17 -10.37
N TRP A 178 -12.94 11.76 -9.39
CA TRP A 178 -11.53 12.15 -9.32
C TRP A 178 -10.81 11.87 -10.66
N PRO A 179 -10.34 12.90 -11.38
CA PRO A 179 -9.63 12.66 -12.63
C PRO A 179 -8.23 12.14 -12.34
N SER A 180 -7.74 11.19 -13.15
CA SER A 180 -6.33 10.82 -13.15
C SER A 180 -5.47 12.07 -13.38
N GLY A 181 -4.54 12.39 -12.48
CA GLY A 181 -3.71 13.59 -12.55
C GLY A 181 -4.38 14.91 -12.12
N GLY A 182 -5.52 14.86 -11.42
CA GLY A 182 -6.10 16.01 -10.72
C GLY A 182 -5.36 16.36 -9.42
N GLU A 183 -5.55 17.58 -8.91
CA GLU A 183 -4.93 18.09 -7.68
C GLU A 183 -5.59 17.48 -6.43
N ALA A 184 -4.97 16.52 -5.72
CA ALA A 184 -5.56 15.69 -4.63
C ALA A 184 -6.62 16.37 -3.74
N PRO A 185 -7.70 15.66 -3.36
CA PRO A 185 -8.65 16.24 -2.43
C PRO A 185 -8.01 16.25 -1.04
N SER A 186 -8.27 17.30 -0.27
CA SER A 186 -7.93 17.25 1.15
C SER A 186 -8.94 16.32 1.83
N PHE A 187 -8.48 15.15 2.26
CA PHE A 187 -9.30 14.25 3.05
C PHE A 187 -9.16 14.65 4.51
N ALA A 188 -10.23 15.19 5.10
CA ALA A 188 -10.38 15.23 6.55
C ALA A 188 -10.91 13.86 6.99
N TRP A 189 -10.11 13.08 7.71
CA TRP A 189 -10.57 11.84 8.33
C TRP A 189 -11.68 12.16 9.32
N CYS A 190 -12.91 11.73 9.02
CA CYS A 190 -14.00 11.62 9.98
C CYS A 190 -14.16 10.13 10.30
N ALA A 191 -14.13 9.79 11.59
CA ALA A 191 -14.31 8.41 12.07
C ALA A 191 -15.70 7.82 11.76
N ASP A 192 -16.62 8.62 11.22
CA ASP A 192 -17.99 8.20 10.93
C ASP A 192 -18.10 7.66 9.49
N GLY A 193 -18.07 6.32 9.39
CA GLY A 193 -18.29 5.57 8.17
C GLY A 193 -19.70 5.76 7.59
N GLY A 194 -19.85 6.73 6.69
CA GLY A 194 -21.01 6.87 5.83
C GLY A 194 -21.00 5.86 4.68
N ALA A 195 -21.72 4.75 4.83
CA ALA A 195 -21.91 3.74 3.79
C ALA A 195 -22.88 4.24 2.70
N GLY A 196 -22.35 4.80 1.61
CA GLY A 196 -23.04 4.90 0.34
C GLY A 196 -22.97 3.56 -0.38
N ARG A 197 -24.02 2.74 -0.29
CA ARG A 197 -24.12 1.49 -1.05
C ARG A 197 -24.45 1.79 -2.52
N GLY A 198 -23.55 1.46 -3.44
CA GLY A 198 -23.87 1.46 -4.87
C GLY A 198 -22.74 1.09 -5.83
N ALA A 199 -21.52 1.56 -5.59
CA ALA A 199 -20.37 1.31 -6.45
C ALA A 199 -19.10 1.01 -5.64
N THR A 200 -18.23 0.14 -6.19
CA THR A 200 -16.93 -0.21 -5.61
C THR A 200 -15.84 -0.02 -6.65
N LEU A 201 -14.75 0.68 -6.30
CA LEU A 201 -13.60 0.85 -7.17
C LEU A 201 -12.86 -0.49 -7.36
N ARG A 202 -12.47 -0.84 -8.58
CA ARG A 202 -11.64 -2.03 -8.82
C ARG A 202 -10.18 -1.72 -8.57
N GLU A 203 -9.58 -2.37 -7.58
CA GLU A 203 -8.18 -2.18 -7.25
C GLU A 203 -7.35 -3.45 -7.53
N ALA A 204 -6.07 -3.24 -7.80
CA ALA A 204 -5.07 -4.31 -7.78
C ALA A 204 -4.13 -4.13 -6.59
N ILE A 205 -3.78 -5.24 -5.94
CA ILE A 205 -2.69 -5.24 -4.98
C ILE A 205 -1.42 -5.70 -5.68
N VAL A 206 -0.33 -4.96 -5.53
CA VAL A 206 1.01 -5.41 -5.91
C VAL A 206 1.81 -5.67 -4.64
N ALA A 207 2.35 -6.87 -4.49
CA ALA A 207 3.03 -7.32 -3.28
C ALA A 207 4.29 -8.13 -3.61
N GLY A 208 5.32 -8.09 -2.77
CA GLY A 208 6.60 -8.75 -3.05
C GLY A 208 7.28 -9.43 -1.86
N PHE A 209 6.54 -9.76 -0.79
CA PHE A 209 7.16 -10.28 0.43
C PHE A 209 7.73 -11.69 0.27
N GLY A 210 9.03 -11.81 0.06
CA GLY A 210 9.77 -13.06 0.23
C GLY A 210 10.06 -13.31 1.70
N GLY A 211 9.38 -14.28 2.31
CA GLY A 211 9.80 -15.01 3.52
C GLY A 211 10.15 -14.22 4.79
N GLY A 212 9.26 -14.27 5.78
CA GLY A 212 9.61 -14.30 7.21
C GLY A 212 9.69 -12.96 7.96
N CYS A 213 8.57 -12.52 8.53
CA CYS A 213 8.41 -12.36 9.98
C CYS A 213 6.95 -12.01 10.32
N GLY A 214 6.36 -12.76 11.26
CA GLY A 214 5.20 -12.46 12.12
C GLY A 214 4.02 -11.63 11.58
N ALA A 215 2.96 -12.31 11.15
CA ALA A 215 1.59 -12.05 11.60
C ALA A 215 0.70 -13.16 11.04
N ALA A 216 0.35 -14.10 11.94
CA ALA A 216 -0.81 -14.95 11.80
C ALA A 216 -2.09 -14.09 11.77
#